data_AF-A0A9D6G7B1-F1
#
_entry.id   AF-A0A9D6G7B1-F1
#
_cell.length_a   1.000
_cell.length_b   1.000
_cell.length_c   1.000
_cell.angle_alpha   90.00
_cell.angle_beta   90.00
_cell.angle_gamma   90.00
#
_symmetry.space_group_name_H-M   'P 1'
#
loop_
_entity.id
_entity.type
_entity.pdbx_description
1 polymer ?
#
loop_
_entity_poly.entity_id
_entity_poly.type
_entity_poly.pdbx_seq_one_letter_code
_entity_poly.pdbx_strand_id
1 'polypeptide(L)'
;MLTAIPCIVMRGGTSKGPFFIAADLPADAPTRDRVLLAAMGSPDSRQIDGLGGADPLTSKVGIVARSERPGVDLDFLFGQVLIDEGRVDTTPNCGNMLAAAGPFALERGLVQATGGLTKLRILTLNTGMVSEVSIETPAGRVNYEGQTRIDGVPGTAAPIPIVFLDVAGSVCGSLLPTGNVADVIDGVRATCIDNGMPVVVMRAEAFGLTGYESRDELNANRELKARIEAIRLPAGRMMNLGDVARKVVPKMSLVAPPRTGGSLCSRTFIPHECHAAVGVLGAVTLATAAVLPGSVAHGVADVPKGDRKLVSIEHPSGEFSIELTTETAGGGVTVKQAALLRTARMLMRGEVFVPASVWAGHR
;
A
#
# COMPACT_ATOMS: atom_id res chain seq x y z
N MET A 1 8.87 -32.92 20.27
CA MET A 1 9.47 -33.00 18.92
C MET A 1 9.11 -31.74 18.17
N LEU A 2 10.03 -31.20 17.37
CA LEU A 2 9.85 -29.96 16.63
C LEU A 2 10.01 -30.23 15.13
N THR A 3 9.32 -29.45 14.31
CA THR A 3 9.46 -29.42 12.85
C THR A 3 10.09 -28.09 12.46
N ALA A 4 11.24 -28.14 11.78
CA ALA A 4 11.95 -26.97 11.28
C ALA A 4 11.35 -26.54 9.92
N ILE A 5 11.15 -25.24 9.74
CA ILE A 5 10.60 -24.66 8.51
C ILE A 5 11.51 -23.50 8.06
N PRO A 6 12.14 -23.58 6.87
CA PRO A 6 12.99 -22.51 6.36
C PRO A 6 12.25 -21.19 6.19
N CYS A 7 12.75 -20.12 6.80
CA CYS A 7 12.18 -18.78 6.69
C CYS A 7 13.23 -17.67 6.64
N ILE A 8 12.82 -16.51 6.14
CA ILE A 8 13.58 -15.26 6.24
C ILE A 8 12.69 -14.24 6.92
N VAL A 9 13.14 -13.67 8.05
CA VAL A 9 12.47 -12.54 8.67
C VAL A 9 12.90 -11.27 7.96
N MET A 10 11.93 -10.52 7.44
CA MET A 10 12.19 -9.30 6.68
C MET A 10 11.39 -8.14 7.24
N ARG A 11 11.97 -6.94 7.13
CA ARG A 11 11.19 -5.70 7.11
C ARG A 11 10.75 -5.45 5.67
N GLY A 12 9.45 -5.32 5.44
CA GLY A 12 8.87 -4.83 4.18
C GLY A 12 8.13 -3.52 4.45
N GLY A 13 8.60 -2.41 3.89
CA GLY A 13 8.08 -1.09 4.23
C GLY A 13 8.15 -0.81 5.74
N THR A 14 7.04 -0.38 6.32
CA THR A 14 6.87 -0.16 7.78
C THR A 14 6.34 -1.40 8.51
N SER A 15 6.48 -2.58 7.94
CA SER A 15 5.99 -3.84 8.52
C SER A 15 7.10 -4.88 8.60
N LYS A 16 6.92 -5.89 9.45
CA LYS A 16 7.89 -6.96 9.69
C LYS A 16 7.19 -8.31 9.77
N GLY A 17 7.84 -9.35 9.27
CA GLY A 17 7.33 -10.71 9.39
C GLY A 17 8.24 -11.76 8.75
N PRO A 18 8.05 -13.05 9.06
CA PRO A 18 8.70 -14.13 8.33
C PRO A 18 8.09 -14.29 6.92
N PHE A 19 8.97 -14.64 5.98
CA PHE A 19 8.64 -15.04 4.63
C PHE A 19 9.00 -16.51 4.42
N PHE A 20 8.11 -17.23 3.74
CA PHE A 20 8.21 -18.65 3.46
C PHE A 20 8.07 -18.92 1.96
N ILE A 21 8.71 -19.99 1.48
CA ILE A 21 8.36 -20.57 0.18
C ILE A 21 7.06 -21.36 0.39
N ALA A 22 6.10 -21.24 -0.53
CA ALA A 22 4.82 -21.98 -0.41
C ALA A 22 5.02 -23.49 -0.30
N ALA A 23 6.01 -24.03 -1.02
CA ALA A 23 6.37 -25.45 -0.99
C ALA A 23 7.04 -25.91 0.32
N ASP A 24 7.42 -25.00 1.22
CA ASP A 24 7.93 -25.33 2.56
C ASP A 24 6.79 -25.37 3.61
N LEU A 25 5.54 -25.17 3.20
CA LEU A 25 4.36 -25.13 4.05
C LEU A 25 3.33 -26.20 3.64
N PRO A 26 2.39 -26.56 4.54
CA PRO A 26 1.25 -27.39 4.18
C PRO A 26 0.44 -26.79 3.01
N ALA A 27 0.05 -27.64 2.06
CA ALA A 27 -0.78 -27.22 0.93
C ALA A 27 -2.23 -26.89 1.34
N ASP A 28 -2.74 -27.54 2.39
CA ASP A 28 -4.09 -27.26 2.90
C ASP A 28 -4.10 -26.02 3.81
N ALA A 29 -5.00 -25.08 3.52
CA ALA A 29 -5.10 -23.82 4.25
C ALA A 29 -5.30 -23.99 5.77
N PRO A 30 -6.17 -24.92 6.26
CA PRO A 30 -6.35 -25.08 7.70
C PRO A 30 -5.08 -25.52 8.45
N THR A 31 -4.29 -26.44 7.90
CA THR A 31 -3.04 -26.87 8.54
C THR A 31 -1.94 -25.83 8.37
N ARG A 32 -1.86 -25.18 7.20
CA ARG A 32 -0.98 -24.02 7.00
C ARG A 32 -1.24 -22.96 8.05
N ASP A 33 -2.50 -22.57 8.26
CA ASP A 33 -2.83 -21.51 9.21
C ASP A 33 -2.47 -21.89 10.66
N ARG A 34 -2.65 -23.16 11.04
CA ARG A 34 -2.16 -23.67 12.33
C ARG A 34 -0.63 -23.60 12.45
N VAL A 35 0.10 -23.92 11.38
CA VAL A 35 1.56 -23.77 11.32
C VAL A 35 1.98 -22.31 11.46
N LEU A 36 1.32 -21.39 10.76
CA LEU A 36 1.62 -19.96 10.84
C LEU A 36 1.31 -19.38 12.22
N LEU A 37 0.20 -19.79 12.83
CA LEU A 37 -0.14 -19.42 14.21
C LEU A 37 0.94 -19.87 15.20
N ALA A 38 1.38 -21.13 15.11
CA ALA A 38 2.46 -21.65 15.94
C ALA A 38 3.78 -20.92 15.69
N ALA A 39 4.15 -20.68 14.42
CA ALA A 39 5.38 -19.97 14.07
C ALA A 39 5.41 -18.52 14.59
N MET A 40 4.24 -17.89 14.68
CA MET A 40 4.10 -16.52 15.18
C MET A 40 3.79 -16.43 16.68
N GLY A 41 3.52 -17.55 17.35
CA GLY A 41 3.21 -17.58 18.79
C GLY A 41 1.79 -17.11 19.11
N SER A 42 0.82 -17.34 18.24
CA SER A 42 -0.58 -16.92 18.43
C SER A 42 -1.54 -18.12 18.63
N PRO A 43 -2.58 -17.98 19.47
CA PRO A 43 -2.97 -16.79 20.21
C PRO A 43 -2.16 -16.57 21.51
N ASP A 44 -1.62 -15.36 21.67
CA ASP A 44 -0.99 -14.83 22.90
C ASP A 44 -0.72 -13.35 22.68
N SER A 45 -1.20 -12.48 23.57
CA SER A 45 -1.02 -11.03 23.49
C SER A 45 0.46 -10.60 23.49
N ARG A 46 1.35 -11.48 23.95
CA ARG A 46 2.81 -11.27 23.98
C ARG A 46 3.55 -11.96 22.83
N GLN A 47 2.90 -12.91 22.13
CA GLN A 47 3.51 -13.78 21.14
C GLN A 47 4.83 -14.43 21.62
N ILE A 48 4.89 -14.80 22.91
CA ILE A 48 6.16 -15.13 23.57
C ILE A 48 6.81 -16.43 23.07
N ASP A 49 6.00 -17.33 22.50
CA ASP A 49 6.41 -18.64 21.98
C ASP A 49 6.47 -18.66 20.45
N GLY A 50 6.90 -17.56 19.83
CA GLY A 50 7.03 -17.47 18.38
C GLY A 50 7.79 -16.24 17.90
N LEU A 51 7.76 -16.00 16.58
CA LEU A 51 8.48 -14.90 15.93
C LEU A 51 7.70 -13.57 15.92
N GLY A 52 6.45 -13.57 16.37
CA GLY A 52 5.61 -12.39 16.42
C GLY A 52 6.15 -11.32 17.37
N GLY A 53 5.88 -10.05 17.06
CA GLY A 53 6.33 -8.92 17.86
C GLY A 53 5.26 -8.28 18.74
N ALA A 54 4.13 -8.97 18.97
CA ALA A 54 2.99 -8.50 19.75
C ALA A 54 2.37 -7.17 19.25
N ASP A 55 2.53 -6.88 17.96
CA ASP A 55 1.92 -5.72 17.28
C ASP A 55 1.43 -6.13 15.88
N PRO A 56 0.25 -5.67 15.41
CA PRO A 56 -0.27 -6.03 14.09
C PRO A 56 0.69 -5.76 12.91
N LEU A 57 1.58 -4.77 13.02
CA LEU A 57 2.62 -4.44 12.04
C LEU A 57 3.79 -5.43 12.03
N THR A 58 3.95 -6.19 13.11
CA THR A 58 5.00 -7.20 13.29
C THR A 58 4.47 -8.64 13.43
N SER A 59 3.15 -8.83 13.29
CA SER A 59 2.45 -10.12 13.28
C SER A 59 1.90 -10.42 11.87
N LYS A 60 2.80 -10.46 10.88
CA LYS A 60 2.47 -10.63 9.46
C LYS A 60 3.29 -11.75 8.85
N VAL A 61 2.76 -12.42 7.84
CA VAL A 61 3.46 -13.48 7.12
C VAL A 61 3.39 -13.21 5.62
N GLY A 62 4.50 -13.48 4.92
CA GLY A 62 4.55 -13.55 3.47
C GLY A 62 4.79 -14.98 2.98
N ILE A 63 4.01 -15.44 2.01
CA ILE A 63 4.20 -16.74 1.37
C ILE A 63 4.43 -16.49 -0.12
N VAL A 64 5.54 -17.00 -0.65
CA VAL A 64 5.97 -16.72 -2.01
C VAL A 64 6.18 -18.03 -2.77
N ALA A 65 5.75 -18.06 -4.03
CA ALA A 65 6.02 -19.14 -4.96
C ALA A 65 6.43 -18.55 -6.32
N ARG A 66 7.06 -19.36 -7.19
CA ARG A 66 7.05 -19.06 -8.62
C ARG A 66 5.61 -19.12 -9.12
N SER A 67 5.22 -18.16 -9.95
CA SER A 67 3.90 -18.21 -10.57
C SER A 67 3.90 -19.20 -11.73
N GLU A 68 2.79 -19.90 -11.91
CA GLU A 68 2.50 -20.68 -13.13
C GLU A 68 1.81 -19.82 -14.19
N ARG A 69 1.38 -18.60 -13.85
CA ARG A 69 0.64 -17.72 -14.75
C ARG A 69 1.59 -17.11 -15.80
N PRO A 70 1.27 -17.22 -17.10
CA PRO A 70 2.10 -16.61 -18.15
C PRO A 70 2.32 -15.11 -17.92
N GLY A 71 3.57 -14.68 -17.98
CA GLY A 71 3.97 -13.28 -17.81
C GLY A 71 3.95 -12.76 -16.37
N VAL A 72 3.77 -13.63 -15.37
CA VAL A 72 3.93 -13.34 -13.94
C VAL A 72 5.10 -14.17 -13.42
N ASP A 73 5.99 -13.56 -12.63
CA ASP A 73 7.18 -14.22 -12.12
C ASP A 73 6.90 -14.93 -10.78
N LEU A 74 6.12 -14.28 -9.91
CA LEU A 74 5.89 -14.74 -8.54
C LEU A 74 4.41 -14.65 -8.15
N ASP A 75 3.98 -15.61 -7.35
CA ASP A 75 2.75 -15.52 -6.56
C ASP A 75 3.09 -15.13 -5.13
N PHE A 76 2.35 -14.16 -4.59
CA PHE A 76 2.50 -13.68 -3.22
C PHE A 76 1.16 -13.78 -2.49
N LEU A 77 1.15 -14.51 -1.37
CA LEU A 77 0.04 -14.53 -0.43
C LEU A 77 0.47 -13.85 0.87
N PHE A 78 -0.26 -12.81 1.24
CA PHE A 78 -0.15 -12.15 2.53
C PHE A 78 -1.07 -12.84 3.55
N GLY A 79 -0.58 -13.01 4.79
CA GLY A 79 -1.40 -13.38 5.93
C GLY A 79 -1.19 -12.42 7.10
N GLN A 80 -2.28 -11.85 7.62
CA GLN A 80 -2.28 -11.19 8.92
C GLN A 80 -2.51 -12.25 9.99
N VAL A 81 -1.56 -12.42 10.92
CA VAL A 81 -1.76 -13.32 12.06
C VAL A 81 -2.34 -12.51 13.21
N LEU A 82 -3.56 -12.85 13.62
CA LEU A 82 -4.26 -12.14 14.68
C LEU A 82 -3.72 -12.60 16.02
N ILE A 83 -3.28 -11.63 16.82
CA ILE A 83 -2.50 -11.86 18.04
C ILE A 83 -3.29 -12.65 19.08
N ASP A 84 -4.56 -12.30 19.28
CA ASP A 84 -5.40 -12.85 20.36
C ASP A 84 -6.51 -13.81 19.90
N GLU A 85 -6.70 -14.00 18.59
CA GLU A 85 -7.88 -14.68 18.04
C GLU A 85 -7.61 -16.07 17.44
N GLY A 86 -6.35 -16.54 17.43
CA GLY A 86 -6.01 -17.86 16.89
C GLY A 86 -6.38 -18.00 15.40
N ARG A 87 -6.32 -16.91 14.65
CA ARG A 87 -6.78 -16.82 13.25
C ARG A 87 -5.71 -16.19 12.37
N VAL A 88 -5.60 -16.69 11.14
CA VAL A 88 -4.87 -16.03 10.05
C VAL A 88 -5.89 -15.43 9.09
N ASP A 89 -5.81 -14.13 8.86
CA ASP A 89 -6.62 -13.44 7.86
C ASP A 89 -5.83 -13.23 6.57
N THR A 90 -6.33 -13.85 5.49
CA THR A 90 -5.76 -13.76 4.14
C THR A 90 -6.65 -12.94 3.19
N THR A 91 -7.60 -12.17 3.73
CA THR A 91 -8.49 -11.30 2.96
C THR A 91 -7.79 -10.02 2.48
N PRO A 92 -7.11 -9.24 3.34
CA PRO A 92 -6.48 -8.00 2.90
C PRO A 92 -5.22 -8.26 2.08
N ASN A 93 -4.81 -7.27 1.27
CA ASN A 93 -3.43 -7.21 0.79
C ASN A 93 -2.56 -6.40 1.75
N CYS A 94 -1.24 -6.41 1.53
CA CYS A 94 -0.32 -5.55 2.26
C CYS A 94 0.81 -5.07 1.36
N GLY A 95 0.71 -3.84 0.85
CA GLY A 95 1.75 -3.23 -0.01
C GLY A 95 3.13 -3.12 0.66
N ASN A 96 3.16 -3.01 1.99
CA ASN A 96 4.40 -3.04 2.76
C ASN A 96 5.10 -4.41 2.68
N MET A 97 4.37 -5.50 2.94
CA MET A 97 4.93 -6.84 2.86
C MET A 97 5.27 -7.24 1.42
N LEU A 98 4.47 -6.79 0.43
CA LEU A 98 4.78 -6.98 -0.99
C LEU A 98 6.18 -6.44 -1.37
N ALA A 99 6.65 -5.36 -0.74
CA ALA A 99 7.98 -4.81 -0.98
C ALA A 99 9.13 -5.80 -0.66
N ALA A 100 8.89 -6.77 0.23
CA ALA A 100 9.89 -7.78 0.59
C ALA A 100 9.74 -9.09 -0.21
N ALA A 101 8.65 -9.29 -0.96
CA ALA A 101 8.42 -10.54 -1.70
C ALA A 101 9.45 -10.77 -2.83
N GLY A 102 9.77 -9.73 -3.60
CA GLY A 102 10.80 -9.79 -4.65
C GLY A 102 12.21 -10.06 -4.09
N PRO A 103 12.71 -9.26 -3.13
CA PRO A 103 13.96 -9.54 -2.43
C PRO A 103 14.03 -10.95 -1.85
N PHE A 104 12.98 -11.41 -1.16
CA PHE A 104 12.90 -12.76 -0.61
C PHE A 104 13.09 -13.83 -1.70
N ALA A 105 12.40 -13.69 -2.82
CA ALA A 105 12.46 -14.65 -3.92
C ALA A 105 13.85 -14.73 -4.55
N LEU A 106 14.56 -13.60 -4.66
CA LEU A 106 15.96 -13.56 -5.12
C LEU A 106 16.90 -14.24 -4.11
N GLU A 107 16.78 -13.94 -2.82
CA GLU A 107 17.61 -14.54 -1.75
C GLU A 107 17.41 -16.05 -1.59
N ARG A 108 16.19 -16.53 -1.88
CA ARG A 108 15.83 -17.96 -1.86
C ARG A 108 16.08 -18.65 -3.20
N GLY A 109 16.53 -17.93 -4.23
CA GLY A 109 16.79 -18.50 -5.56
C GLY A 109 15.53 -18.94 -6.31
N LEU A 110 14.34 -18.47 -5.90
CA LEU A 110 13.11 -18.68 -6.66
C LEU A 110 13.20 -18.01 -8.02
N VAL A 111 13.81 -16.84 -8.12
CA VAL A 111 14.07 -16.14 -9.39
C VAL A 111 15.53 -15.72 -9.46
N GLN A 112 16.04 -15.50 -10.67
CA GLN A 112 17.40 -15.04 -10.89
C GLN A 112 17.41 -13.52 -11.09
N ALA A 113 18.45 -12.85 -10.58
CA ALA A 113 18.63 -11.43 -10.82
C ALA A 113 18.92 -11.16 -12.30
N THR A 114 18.38 -10.06 -12.84
CA THR A 114 18.59 -9.64 -14.22
C THR A 114 19.23 -8.25 -14.26
N GLY A 115 20.52 -8.19 -14.61
CA GLY A 115 21.27 -6.93 -14.65
C GLY A 115 21.38 -6.23 -13.28
N GLY A 116 21.63 -4.93 -13.30
CA GLY A 116 21.73 -4.11 -12.07
C GLY A 116 20.38 -3.75 -11.43
N LEU A 117 19.27 -3.97 -12.13
CA LEU A 117 17.91 -3.71 -11.65
C LEU A 117 17.01 -4.85 -12.14
N THR A 118 16.57 -5.70 -11.23
CA THR A 118 15.65 -6.80 -11.52
C THR A 118 14.22 -6.31 -11.41
N LYS A 119 13.41 -6.54 -12.44
CA LYS A 119 11.97 -6.25 -12.45
C LYS A 119 11.19 -7.55 -12.38
N LEU A 120 10.26 -7.64 -11.43
CA LEU A 120 9.44 -8.83 -11.21
C LEU A 120 7.96 -8.44 -11.24
N ARG A 121 7.17 -9.21 -11.97
CA ARG A 121 5.70 -9.16 -11.91
C ARG A 121 5.22 -10.13 -10.85
N ILE A 122 4.56 -9.60 -9.84
CA ILE A 122 4.09 -10.34 -8.68
C ILE A 122 2.56 -10.30 -8.63
N LEU A 123 1.93 -11.48 -8.68
CA LEU A 123 0.51 -11.65 -8.46
C LEU A 123 0.22 -11.73 -6.95
N THR A 124 -0.53 -10.77 -6.43
CA THR A 124 -0.99 -10.82 -5.04
C THR A 124 -2.26 -11.65 -4.95
N LEU A 125 -2.15 -12.90 -4.48
CA LEU A 125 -3.22 -13.88 -4.44
C LEU A 125 -4.44 -13.43 -3.63
N ASN A 126 -4.24 -12.60 -2.60
CA ASN A 126 -5.33 -12.02 -1.79
C ASN A 126 -6.35 -11.22 -2.63
N THR A 127 -5.89 -10.61 -3.73
CA THR A 127 -6.67 -9.62 -4.50
C THR A 127 -6.71 -9.89 -6.00
N GLY A 128 -5.88 -10.81 -6.50
CA GLY A 128 -5.73 -11.06 -7.94
C GLY A 128 -4.98 -9.96 -8.70
N MET A 129 -4.47 -8.93 -8.00
CA MET A 129 -3.74 -7.82 -8.63
C MET A 129 -2.30 -8.20 -8.95
N VAL A 130 -1.84 -7.83 -10.14
CA VAL A 130 -0.44 -7.95 -10.56
C VAL A 130 0.26 -6.61 -10.38
N SER A 131 1.44 -6.63 -9.77
CA SER A 131 2.30 -5.45 -9.61
C SER A 131 3.69 -5.70 -10.21
N GLU A 132 4.29 -4.69 -10.82
CA GLU A 132 5.72 -4.71 -11.19
C GLU A 132 6.54 -4.15 -10.02
N VAL A 133 7.46 -4.96 -9.49
CA VAL A 133 8.36 -4.60 -8.40
C VAL A 133 9.77 -4.50 -8.96
N SER A 134 10.43 -3.36 -8.75
CA SER A 134 11.81 -3.15 -9.16
C SER A 134 12.75 -3.29 -7.96
N ILE A 135 13.77 -4.14 -8.08
CA ILE A 135 14.75 -4.45 -7.04
C ILE A 135 16.14 -4.17 -7.58
N GLU A 136 16.92 -3.34 -6.88
CA GLU A 136 18.33 -3.14 -7.22
C GLU A 136 19.13 -4.42 -6.97
N THR A 137 19.81 -4.90 -8.02
CA THR A 137 20.58 -6.15 -7.99
C THR A 137 22.00 -5.99 -8.56
N PRO A 138 22.81 -5.04 -8.07
CA PRO A 138 24.18 -4.86 -8.54
C PRO A 138 24.99 -6.16 -8.36
N ALA A 139 25.73 -6.54 -9.40
CA ALA A 139 26.48 -7.81 -9.47
C ALA A 139 25.61 -9.06 -9.16
N GLY A 140 24.31 -9.00 -9.46
CA GLY A 140 23.39 -10.13 -9.27
C GLY A 140 22.95 -10.37 -7.82
N ARG A 141 23.25 -9.44 -6.89
CA ARG A 141 22.88 -9.55 -5.47
C ARG A 141 21.93 -8.45 -5.08
N VAL A 142 20.93 -8.75 -4.24
CA VAL A 142 19.98 -7.76 -3.74
C VAL A 142 20.73 -6.66 -2.97
N ASN A 143 20.51 -5.40 -3.37
CA ASN A 143 20.97 -4.25 -2.62
C ASN A 143 19.88 -3.83 -1.61
N TYR A 144 20.27 -3.67 -0.35
CA TYR A 144 19.40 -3.13 0.70
C TYR A 144 19.81 -1.72 1.15
N GLU A 145 20.97 -1.24 0.71
CA GLU A 145 21.53 0.05 1.10
C GLU A 145 21.22 1.12 0.06
N GLY A 146 20.91 2.33 0.51
CA GLY A 146 20.55 3.42 -0.38
C GLY A 146 20.15 4.67 0.39
N GLN A 147 19.75 5.71 -0.34
CA GLN A 147 19.41 7.02 0.23
C GLN A 147 17.90 7.22 0.39
N THR A 148 17.08 6.22 0.09
CA THR A 148 15.62 6.35 0.19
C THR A 148 15.18 6.29 1.64
N ARG A 149 14.47 7.33 2.08
CA ARG A 149 13.80 7.41 3.37
C ARG A 149 12.31 7.11 3.20
N ILE A 150 11.73 6.39 4.16
CA ILE A 150 10.26 6.28 4.32
C ILE A 150 9.92 6.56 5.78
N ASP A 151 8.80 7.23 6.02
CA ASP A 151 8.33 7.45 7.39
C ASP A 151 8.04 6.14 8.14
N GLY A 152 8.29 6.15 9.45
CA GLY A 152 8.14 4.97 10.32
C GLY A 152 9.34 4.02 10.34
N VAL A 153 10.39 4.28 9.56
CA VAL A 153 11.64 3.48 9.56
C VAL A 153 12.85 4.40 9.72
N PRO A 154 13.71 4.21 10.75
CA PRO A 154 14.93 4.98 10.90
C PRO A 154 15.94 4.73 9.77
N GLY A 155 16.67 5.78 9.39
CA GLY A 155 17.73 5.72 8.38
C GLY A 155 17.21 5.68 6.95
N THR A 156 18.02 5.12 6.06
CA THR A 156 17.74 5.02 4.62
C THR A 156 18.04 3.61 4.10
N ALA A 157 17.46 3.27 2.95
CA ALA A 157 17.65 1.96 2.31
C ALA A 157 17.52 2.07 0.78
N ALA A 158 17.80 0.97 0.07
CA ALA A 158 17.57 0.87 -1.37
C ALA A 158 16.06 1.03 -1.69
N PRO A 159 15.71 1.78 -2.74
CA PRO A 159 14.33 1.92 -3.17
C PRO A 159 13.78 0.63 -3.77
N ILE A 160 12.51 0.35 -3.51
CA ILE A 160 11.72 -0.71 -4.12
C ILE A 160 10.44 -0.06 -4.67
N PRO A 161 10.46 0.46 -5.90
CA PRO A 161 9.28 0.92 -6.59
C PRO A 161 8.32 -0.25 -6.87
N ILE A 162 7.05 -0.10 -6.47
CA ILE A 162 5.98 -1.06 -6.73
C ILE A 162 4.91 -0.39 -7.57
N VAL A 163 4.75 -0.86 -8.80
CA VAL A 163 3.86 -0.28 -9.80
C VAL A 163 2.65 -1.18 -9.90
N PHE A 164 1.47 -0.65 -9.59
CA PHE A 164 0.22 -1.34 -9.90
C PHE A 164 -0.12 -1.11 -11.37
N LEU A 165 -0.28 -2.18 -12.12
CA LEU A 165 -0.60 -2.11 -13.55
C LEU A 165 -2.09 -1.78 -13.74
N ASP A 166 -2.40 -1.02 -14.79
CA ASP A 166 -3.75 -0.73 -15.27
C ASP A 166 -4.72 -0.11 -14.23
N VAL A 167 -4.20 0.73 -13.32
CA VAL A 167 -5.01 1.34 -12.26
C VAL A 167 -5.77 2.61 -12.68
N ALA A 168 -5.31 3.32 -13.71
CA ALA A 168 -5.95 4.56 -14.16
C ALA A 168 -7.39 4.30 -14.64
N GLY A 169 -8.36 4.90 -13.96
CA GLY A 169 -9.78 4.69 -14.25
C GLY A 169 -10.29 3.26 -14.00
N SER A 170 -9.55 2.44 -13.25
CA SER A 170 -9.88 1.03 -13.04
C SER A 170 -11.26 0.79 -12.39
N VAL A 171 -11.81 1.78 -11.69
CA VAL A 171 -13.13 1.70 -11.05
C VAL A 171 -14.16 2.59 -11.76
N CYS A 172 -13.75 3.78 -12.19
CA CYS A 172 -14.66 4.80 -12.76
C CYS A 172 -14.70 4.82 -14.30
N GLY A 173 -13.88 4.00 -14.97
CA GLY A 173 -13.75 3.89 -16.42
C GLY A 173 -12.74 4.86 -17.05
N SER A 174 -12.36 5.93 -16.36
CA SER A 174 -11.32 6.87 -16.80
C SER A 174 -10.66 7.58 -15.61
N LEU A 175 -9.48 8.18 -15.84
CA LEU A 175 -8.76 8.91 -14.79
C LEU A 175 -9.58 10.08 -14.22
N LEU A 176 -10.25 10.83 -15.10
CA LEU A 176 -11.15 11.95 -14.76
C LEU A 176 -12.56 11.59 -15.22
N PRO A 177 -13.33 10.83 -14.42
CA PRO A 177 -14.60 10.25 -14.85
C PRO A 177 -15.70 11.27 -15.16
N THR A 178 -15.58 12.50 -14.66
CA THR A 178 -16.50 13.61 -14.97
C THR A 178 -16.16 14.30 -16.29
N GLY A 179 -15.01 14.00 -16.89
CA GLY A 179 -14.44 14.72 -18.03
C GLY A 179 -13.76 16.04 -17.67
N ASN A 180 -13.86 16.50 -16.43
CA ASN A 180 -13.31 17.76 -15.96
C ASN A 180 -12.15 17.52 -14.98
N VAL A 181 -11.13 18.38 -15.03
CA VAL A 181 -10.05 18.37 -14.02
C VAL A 181 -10.55 18.90 -12.66
N ALA A 182 -11.56 19.77 -12.68
CA ALA A 182 -12.25 20.24 -11.49
C ALA A 182 -13.73 20.50 -11.79
N ASP A 183 -14.57 20.12 -10.84
CA ASP A 183 -16.02 20.32 -10.82
C ASP A 183 -16.39 21.24 -9.63
N VAL A 184 -17.64 21.68 -9.58
CA VAL A 184 -18.23 22.31 -8.39
C VAL A 184 -19.41 21.45 -7.93
N ILE A 185 -19.34 20.96 -6.70
CA ILE A 185 -20.34 20.06 -6.12
C ILE A 185 -20.74 20.65 -4.76
N ASP A 186 -22.03 20.92 -4.58
CA ASP A 186 -22.55 21.57 -3.37
C ASP A 186 -21.79 22.88 -3.00
N GLY A 187 -21.48 23.68 -4.02
CA GLY A 187 -20.72 24.93 -3.88
C GLY A 187 -19.23 24.77 -3.60
N VAL A 188 -18.71 23.54 -3.48
CA VAL A 188 -17.29 23.26 -3.24
C VAL A 188 -16.60 22.84 -4.53
N ARG A 189 -15.48 23.49 -4.85
CA ARG A 189 -14.61 23.06 -5.96
C ARG A 189 -13.95 21.73 -5.59
N ALA A 190 -14.08 20.73 -6.46
CA ALA A 190 -13.58 19.37 -6.23
C ALA A 190 -12.90 18.81 -7.48
N THR A 191 -11.93 17.92 -7.32
CA THR A 191 -11.41 17.08 -8.42
C THR A 191 -11.89 15.66 -8.18
N CYS A 192 -12.68 15.13 -9.12
CA CYS A 192 -13.12 13.73 -9.13
C CYS A 192 -12.11 12.93 -9.96
N ILE A 193 -11.36 12.03 -9.33
CA ILE A 193 -10.24 11.34 -9.97
C ILE A 193 -10.16 9.87 -9.53
N ASP A 194 -9.69 9.00 -10.42
CA ASP A 194 -9.47 7.59 -10.13
C ASP A 194 -8.15 7.10 -10.76
N ASN A 195 -7.13 6.91 -9.92
CA ASN A 195 -5.91 6.21 -10.32
C ASN A 195 -5.69 4.96 -9.45
N GLY A 196 -6.72 4.11 -9.39
CA GLY A 196 -6.78 2.87 -8.61
C GLY A 196 -7.74 2.96 -7.43
N MET A 197 -8.09 4.17 -7.01
CA MET A 197 -9.10 4.44 -6.00
C MET A 197 -9.89 5.68 -6.42
N PRO A 198 -11.22 5.61 -6.50
CA PRO A 198 -12.04 6.81 -6.70
C PRO A 198 -11.91 7.74 -5.49
N VAL A 199 -11.40 8.95 -5.74
CA VAL A 199 -11.24 9.99 -4.73
C VAL A 199 -11.88 11.29 -5.22
N VAL A 200 -12.66 11.92 -4.35
CA VAL A 200 -13.07 13.32 -4.48
C VAL A 200 -12.11 14.14 -3.65
N VAL A 201 -11.24 14.89 -4.32
CA VAL A 201 -10.26 15.77 -3.69
C VAL A 201 -10.91 17.15 -3.51
N MET A 202 -10.76 17.75 -2.33
CA MET A 202 -11.29 19.07 -1.98
C MET A 202 -10.31 19.78 -1.07
N ARG A 203 -10.29 21.11 -1.05
CA ARG A 203 -9.41 21.86 -0.12
C ARG A 203 -10.04 21.95 1.26
N ALA A 204 -9.24 21.76 2.31
CA ALA A 204 -9.69 21.85 3.70
C ALA A 204 -10.29 23.25 4.03
N GLU A 205 -9.72 24.31 3.45
CA GLU A 205 -10.18 25.69 3.65
C GLU A 205 -11.65 25.92 3.26
N ALA A 206 -12.17 25.17 2.28
CA ALA A 206 -13.58 25.25 1.85
C ALA A 206 -14.58 24.78 2.93
N PHE A 207 -14.06 24.11 3.96
CA PHE A 207 -14.81 23.63 5.12
C PHE A 207 -14.48 24.41 6.40
N GLY A 208 -13.71 25.50 6.30
CA GLY A 208 -13.23 26.25 7.46
C GLY A 208 -12.18 25.50 8.28
N LEU A 209 -11.49 24.52 7.68
CA LEU A 209 -10.47 23.70 8.32
C LEU A 209 -9.07 24.11 7.87
N THR A 210 -8.08 23.79 8.70
CA THR A 210 -6.66 23.93 8.40
C THR A 210 -6.14 22.77 7.53
N GLY A 211 -6.77 21.58 7.63
CA GLY A 211 -6.29 20.33 7.02
C GLY A 211 -5.28 19.58 7.88
N TYR A 212 -4.95 20.10 9.07
CA TYR A 212 -3.98 19.52 10.00
C TYR A 212 -4.61 18.91 11.25
N GLU A 213 -5.94 18.96 11.37
CA GLU A 213 -6.70 18.42 12.49
C GLU A 213 -6.36 16.95 12.73
N SER A 214 -6.49 16.51 13.98
CA SER A 214 -6.39 15.11 14.34
C SER A 214 -7.56 14.30 13.80
N ARG A 215 -7.37 12.98 13.70
CA ARG A 215 -8.44 12.04 13.33
C ARG A 215 -9.67 12.19 14.25
N ASP A 216 -9.43 12.38 15.55
CA ASP A 216 -10.51 12.42 16.55
C ASP A 216 -11.34 13.70 16.43
N GLU A 217 -10.69 14.86 16.22
CA GLU A 217 -11.38 16.13 15.95
C GLU A 217 -12.28 16.03 14.71
N LEU A 218 -11.76 15.48 13.61
CA LEU A 218 -12.51 15.30 12.36
C LEU A 218 -13.67 14.32 12.52
N ASN A 219 -13.47 13.23 13.26
CA ASN A 219 -14.50 12.23 13.51
C ASN A 219 -15.59 12.74 14.47
N ALA A 220 -15.25 13.61 15.41
CA ALA A 220 -16.19 14.26 16.31
C ALA A 220 -17.04 15.34 15.60
N ASN A 221 -16.52 15.95 14.53
CA ASN A 221 -17.21 16.99 13.78
C ASN A 221 -18.37 16.45 12.92
N ARG A 222 -19.59 16.47 13.47
CA ARG A 222 -20.80 15.96 12.79
C ARG A 222 -21.21 16.80 11.58
N GLU A 223 -21.05 18.12 11.66
CA GLU A 223 -21.41 19.05 10.59
C GLU A 223 -20.52 18.84 9.36
N LEU A 224 -19.21 18.74 9.58
CA LEU A 224 -18.25 18.42 8.54
C LEU A 224 -18.62 17.12 7.82
N LYS A 225 -18.86 16.05 8.58
CA LYS A 225 -19.22 14.74 8.01
C LYS A 225 -20.51 14.82 7.19
N ALA A 226 -21.51 15.58 7.64
CA ALA A 226 -22.74 15.79 6.88
C ALA A 226 -22.48 16.53 5.56
N ARG A 227 -21.65 17.58 5.56
CA ARG A 227 -21.26 18.31 4.35
C ARG A 227 -20.46 17.45 3.37
N ILE A 228 -19.51 16.66 3.87
CA ILE A 228 -18.74 15.72 3.04
C ILE A 228 -19.66 14.69 2.39
N GLU A 229 -20.63 14.16 3.13
CA GLU A 229 -21.60 13.19 2.60
C GLU A 229 -22.52 13.82 1.54
N ALA A 230 -22.97 15.05 1.75
CA ALA A 230 -23.77 15.80 0.78
C ALA A 230 -23.05 15.98 -0.57
N ILE A 231 -21.72 16.07 -0.57
CA ILE A 231 -20.88 16.09 -1.77
C ILE A 231 -20.64 14.67 -2.33
N ARG A 232 -20.39 13.69 -1.45
CA ARG A 232 -20.05 12.32 -1.85
C ARG A 232 -21.14 11.65 -2.68
N LEU A 233 -22.39 11.81 -2.28
CA LEU A 233 -23.54 11.17 -2.94
C LEU A 233 -23.71 11.59 -4.42
N PRO A 234 -23.77 12.89 -4.78
CA PRO A 234 -23.80 13.32 -6.17
C PRO A 234 -22.49 13.01 -6.91
N ALA A 235 -21.32 13.16 -6.27
CA ALA A 235 -20.04 12.82 -6.87
C ALA A 235 -19.99 11.34 -7.31
N GLY A 236 -20.53 10.43 -6.50
CA GLY A 236 -20.63 9.01 -6.86
C GLY A 236 -21.35 8.77 -8.19
N ARG A 237 -22.43 9.51 -8.46
CA ARG A 237 -23.14 9.43 -9.75
C ARG A 237 -22.31 10.01 -10.90
N MET A 238 -21.67 11.15 -10.67
CA MET A 238 -20.79 11.80 -11.65
C MET A 238 -19.56 10.96 -12.01
N MET A 239 -19.10 10.11 -11.09
CA MET A 239 -17.93 9.25 -11.25
C MET A 239 -18.26 7.85 -11.79
N ASN A 240 -19.47 7.62 -12.34
CA ASN A 240 -19.94 6.31 -12.81
C ASN A 240 -20.03 5.22 -11.72
N LEU A 241 -20.10 5.59 -10.43
CA LEU A 241 -20.20 4.65 -9.31
C LEU A 241 -21.64 4.31 -8.93
N GLY A 242 -22.63 4.97 -9.54
CA GLY A 242 -24.06 4.78 -9.27
C GLY A 242 -24.48 5.34 -7.91
N ASP A 243 -25.45 4.68 -7.25
CA ASP A 243 -25.81 5.03 -5.87
C ASP A 243 -24.73 4.52 -4.89
N VAL A 244 -24.09 5.47 -4.22
CA VAL A 244 -22.98 5.23 -3.30
C VAL A 244 -23.39 5.31 -1.83
N ALA A 245 -24.68 5.48 -1.51
CA ALA A 245 -25.15 5.64 -0.13
C ALA A 245 -24.70 4.51 0.81
N ARG A 246 -24.61 3.27 0.29
CA ARG A 246 -24.13 2.09 1.03
C ARG A 246 -22.78 1.56 0.53
N LYS A 247 -22.08 2.32 -0.30
CA LYS A 247 -20.76 1.95 -0.84
C LYS A 247 -19.66 2.66 -0.07
N VAL A 248 -18.50 2.03 0.00
CA VAL A 248 -17.31 2.60 0.63
C VAL A 248 -16.51 3.53 -0.28
N VAL A 249 -17.02 3.84 -1.48
CA VAL A 249 -16.42 4.71 -2.50
C VAL A 249 -17.42 5.81 -2.91
N PRO A 250 -16.96 6.94 -3.47
CA PRO A 250 -15.56 7.37 -3.51
C PRO A 250 -15.04 7.73 -2.11
N LYS A 251 -13.71 7.79 -1.96
CA LYS A 251 -13.08 8.34 -0.76
C LYS A 251 -13.12 9.86 -0.83
N MET A 252 -13.20 10.52 0.31
CA MET A 252 -13.29 11.99 0.36
C MET A 252 -12.03 12.54 1.00
N SER A 253 -11.21 13.25 0.23
CA SER A 253 -9.91 13.73 0.71
C SER A 253 -9.90 15.25 0.79
N LEU A 254 -9.74 15.75 2.02
CA LEU A 254 -9.45 17.15 2.29
C LEU A 254 -7.94 17.36 2.19
N VAL A 255 -7.50 18.34 1.40
CA VAL A 255 -6.09 18.63 1.17
C VAL A 255 -5.71 20.03 1.62
N ALA A 256 -4.46 20.16 2.06
CA ALA A 256 -3.83 21.40 2.52
C ALA A 256 -2.34 21.39 2.14
N PRO A 257 -1.65 22.55 2.19
CA PRO A 257 -0.21 22.60 1.97
C PRO A 257 0.54 21.61 2.88
N PRO A 258 1.69 21.05 2.45
CA PRO A 258 2.49 20.20 3.31
C PRO A 258 3.09 21.00 4.49
N ARG A 259 3.28 20.36 5.64
CA ARG A 259 3.85 21.00 6.86
C ARG A 259 5.14 20.35 7.38
N THR A 260 5.42 19.12 6.97
CA THR A 260 6.56 18.31 7.43
C THR A 260 7.55 17.99 6.29
N GLY A 261 7.56 18.83 5.25
CA GLY A 261 8.46 18.67 4.10
C GLY A 261 7.99 17.63 3.08
N GLY A 262 6.73 17.16 3.18
CA GLY A 262 6.09 16.40 2.12
C GLY A 262 5.65 17.29 0.96
N SER A 263 4.84 16.73 0.05
CA SER A 263 4.32 17.44 -1.13
C SER A 263 2.87 17.90 -0.96
N LEU A 264 2.04 17.18 -0.22
CA LEU A 264 0.64 17.54 0.00
C LEU A 264 0.16 16.95 1.32
N CYS A 265 -0.50 17.74 2.17
CA CYS A 265 -1.15 17.21 3.35
C CYS A 265 -2.57 16.74 3.03
N SER A 266 -2.97 15.59 3.58
CA SER A 266 -4.27 14.99 3.34
C SER A 266 -4.97 14.51 4.62
N ARG A 267 -6.30 14.62 4.61
CA ARG A 267 -7.22 13.98 5.55
C ARG A 267 -8.30 13.27 4.75
N THR A 268 -8.26 11.94 4.75
CA THR A 268 -9.10 11.12 3.87
C THR A 268 -10.16 10.39 4.67
N PHE A 269 -11.43 10.59 4.33
CA PHE A 269 -12.57 9.85 4.89
C PHE A 269 -12.88 8.60 4.06
N ILE A 270 -13.21 7.49 4.73
CA ILE A 270 -13.32 6.16 4.12
C ILE A 270 -14.64 5.38 4.37
N PRO A 271 -15.83 5.90 4.01
CA PRO A 271 -16.14 7.27 3.60
C PRO A 271 -16.67 8.13 4.76
N HIS A 272 -16.99 7.52 5.92
CA HIS A 272 -17.65 8.21 7.04
C HIS A 272 -16.70 8.52 8.21
N GLU A 273 -15.56 7.83 8.28
CA GLU A 273 -14.51 8.09 9.27
C GLU A 273 -13.24 8.57 8.59
N CYS A 274 -12.55 9.49 9.24
CA CYS A 274 -11.20 9.88 8.87
C CYS A 274 -10.25 8.70 9.09
N HIS A 275 -9.48 8.39 8.05
CA HIS A 275 -8.44 7.38 8.05
C HIS A 275 -7.28 7.82 8.96
N ALA A 276 -6.68 6.89 9.71
CA ALA A 276 -5.58 7.19 10.63
C ALA A 276 -4.25 7.51 9.92
N ALA A 277 -4.08 6.96 8.72
CA ALA A 277 -2.98 7.26 7.79
C ALA A 277 -3.56 7.68 6.43
N VAL A 278 -3.12 7.06 5.33
CA VAL A 278 -3.75 7.15 4.00
C VAL A 278 -3.84 5.75 3.38
N GLY A 279 -4.88 5.50 2.58
CA GLY A 279 -4.97 4.26 1.79
C GLY A 279 -3.98 4.31 0.62
N VAL A 280 -3.31 3.20 0.32
CA VAL A 280 -2.26 3.11 -0.72
C VAL A 280 -2.69 3.70 -2.08
N LEU A 281 -3.77 3.19 -2.67
CA LEU A 281 -4.27 3.68 -3.96
C LEU A 281 -4.92 5.07 -3.85
N GLY A 282 -5.36 5.44 -2.64
CA GLY A 282 -5.76 6.81 -2.33
C GLY A 282 -4.58 7.78 -2.40
N ALA A 283 -3.41 7.41 -1.87
CA ALA A 283 -2.18 8.21 -1.97
C ALA A 283 -1.71 8.31 -3.43
N VAL A 284 -1.76 7.22 -4.20
CA VAL A 284 -1.49 7.24 -5.66
C VAL A 284 -2.40 8.24 -6.36
N THR A 285 -3.70 8.19 -6.07
CA THR A 285 -4.70 9.08 -6.68
C THR A 285 -4.49 10.54 -6.26
N LEU A 286 -4.18 10.80 -4.99
CA LEU A 286 -3.85 12.14 -4.48
C LEU A 286 -2.56 12.70 -5.11
N ALA A 287 -1.51 11.88 -5.20
CA ALA A 287 -0.27 12.26 -5.87
C ALA A 287 -0.52 12.60 -7.34
N THR A 288 -1.36 11.81 -8.01
CA THR A 288 -1.77 12.05 -9.39
C THR A 288 -2.51 13.39 -9.51
N ALA A 289 -3.47 13.67 -8.61
CA ALA A 289 -4.15 14.96 -8.57
C ALA A 289 -3.17 16.13 -8.35
N ALA A 290 -2.19 15.98 -7.46
CA ALA A 290 -1.21 17.02 -7.15
C ALA A 290 -0.38 17.49 -8.36
N VAL A 291 -0.12 16.58 -9.32
CA VAL A 291 0.68 16.91 -10.51
C VAL A 291 -0.14 17.30 -11.73
N LEU A 292 -1.47 17.18 -11.69
CA LEU A 292 -2.37 17.55 -12.78
C LEU A 292 -2.67 19.06 -12.77
N PRO A 293 -2.31 19.82 -13.83
CA PRO A 293 -2.63 21.23 -13.96
C PRO A 293 -4.14 21.49 -13.87
N GLY A 294 -4.54 22.43 -13.01
CA GLY A 294 -5.94 22.83 -12.84
C GLY A 294 -6.75 22.02 -11.82
N SER A 295 -6.17 20.94 -11.27
CA SER A 295 -6.80 20.18 -10.18
C SER A 295 -6.91 21.03 -8.92
N VAL A 296 -7.76 20.64 -7.97
CA VAL A 296 -7.87 21.38 -6.70
C VAL A 296 -6.62 21.26 -5.82
N ALA A 297 -5.84 20.19 -6.00
CA ALA A 297 -4.56 19.99 -5.34
C ALA A 297 -3.44 20.79 -6.02
N HIS A 298 -3.62 21.15 -7.30
CA HIS A 298 -2.71 22.05 -8.01
C HIS A 298 -2.67 23.42 -7.34
N GLY A 299 -1.46 23.92 -7.07
CA GLY A 299 -1.23 25.17 -6.33
C GLY A 299 -1.37 25.06 -4.81
N VAL A 300 -1.81 23.91 -4.28
CA VAL A 300 -1.72 23.57 -2.84
C VAL A 300 -0.50 22.68 -2.59
N ALA A 301 -0.24 21.76 -3.52
CA ALA A 301 0.88 20.84 -3.45
C ALA A 301 2.22 21.53 -3.78
N ASP A 302 3.27 21.16 -3.04
CA ASP A 302 4.67 21.44 -3.38
C ASP A 302 5.28 20.19 -4.05
N VAL A 303 5.32 20.19 -5.38
CA VAL A 303 5.72 19.02 -6.17
C VAL A 303 7.10 19.26 -6.79
N PRO A 304 8.04 18.29 -6.69
CA PRO A 304 9.33 18.39 -7.36
C PRO A 304 9.23 18.60 -8.88
N LYS A 305 10.20 19.35 -9.43
CA LYS A 305 10.37 19.52 -10.88
C LYS A 305 10.88 18.23 -11.55
N GLY A 306 10.85 18.20 -12.87
CA GLY A 306 11.29 17.06 -13.68
C GLY A 306 10.19 16.03 -13.92
N ASP A 307 10.45 15.09 -14.83
CA ASP A 307 9.45 14.12 -15.29
C ASP A 307 9.22 12.99 -14.27
N ARG A 308 10.26 12.62 -13.52
CA ARG A 308 10.20 11.68 -12.41
C ARG A 308 10.12 12.46 -11.10
N LYS A 309 9.01 12.30 -10.38
CA LYS A 309 8.65 13.12 -9.21
C LYS A 309 8.40 12.21 -8.02
N LEU A 310 9.05 12.49 -6.89
CA LEU A 310 8.69 11.88 -5.62
C LEU A 310 7.66 12.77 -4.92
N VAL A 311 6.41 12.34 -4.90
CA VAL A 311 5.29 13.06 -4.30
C VAL A 311 4.99 12.43 -2.95
N SER A 312 5.27 13.16 -1.88
CA SER A 312 5.04 12.71 -0.51
C SER A 312 3.67 13.18 -0.01
N ILE A 313 2.76 12.23 0.26
CA ILE A 313 1.42 12.54 0.76
C ILE A 313 1.43 12.44 2.28
N GLU A 314 1.42 13.59 2.96
CA GLU A 314 1.30 13.63 4.41
C GLU A 314 -0.11 13.24 4.85
N HIS A 315 -0.19 12.54 5.98
CA HIS A 315 -1.40 12.03 6.58
C HIS A 315 -1.27 12.07 8.12
N PRO A 316 -2.31 11.75 8.92
CA PRO A 316 -2.28 12.02 10.36
C PRO A 316 -1.10 11.38 11.11
N SER A 317 -0.64 10.22 10.66
CA SER A 317 0.47 9.48 11.30
C SER A 317 1.83 9.51 10.57
N GLY A 318 2.07 10.44 9.63
CA GLY A 318 3.34 10.50 8.86
C GLY A 318 3.12 10.86 7.39
N GLU A 319 3.93 10.32 6.49
CA GLU A 319 3.76 10.47 5.03
C GLU A 319 3.81 9.16 4.25
N PHE A 320 3.28 9.20 3.03
CA PHE A 320 3.36 8.14 2.05
C PHE A 320 3.90 8.66 0.72
N SER A 321 5.11 8.25 0.39
CA SER A 321 5.80 8.63 -0.85
C SER A 321 5.37 7.81 -2.07
N ILE A 322 4.97 8.51 -3.13
CA ILE A 322 4.62 7.98 -4.44
C ILE A 322 5.62 8.53 -5.47
N GLU A 323 6.25 7.65 -6.22
CA GLU A 323 7.04 8.04 -7.38
C GLU A 323 6.14 8.09 -8.62
N LEU A 324 6.02 9.26 -9.23
CA LEU A 324 5.29 9.47 -10.47
C LEU A 324 6.26 9.69 -11.62
N THR A 325 6.00 9.03 -12.75
CA THR A 325 6.59 9.40 -14.03
C THR A 325 5.53 10.14 -14.83
N THR A 326 5.86 11.35 -15.23
CA THR A 326 4.99 12.27 -15.97
C THR A 326 5.61 12.60 -17.32
N GLU A 327 4.77 12.86 -18.31
CA GLU A 327 5.17 13.43 -19.60
C GLU A 327 4.48 14.77 -19.77
N THR A 328 5.25 15.81 -20.08
CA THR A 328 4.72 17.14 -20.38
C THR A 328 4.73 17.35 -21.89
N ALA A 329 3.55 17.44 -22.49
CA ALA A 329 3.40 17.69 -23.93
C ALA A 329 2.22 18.65 -24.18
N GLY A 330 2.40 19.60 -25.10
CA GLY A 330 1.33 20.52 -25.51
C GLY A 330 0.73 21.39 -24.39
N GLY A 331 1.48 21.63 -23.31
CA GLY A 331 0.97 22.37 -22.13
C GLY A 331 0.16 21.53 -21.14
N GLY A 332 -0.03 20.24 -21.40
CA GLY A 332 -0.65 19.28 -20.49
C GLY A 332 0.37 18.36 -19.81
N VAL A 333 -0.02 17.80 -18.66
CA VAL A 333 0.76 16.77 -17.94
C VAL A 333 -0.01 15.47 -17.99
N THR A 334 0.63 14.40 -18.47
CA THR A 334 0.09 13.05 -18.43
C THR A 334 0.89 12.21 -17.44
N VAL A 335 0.21 11.53 -16.51
CA VAL A 335 0.87 10.55 -15.63
C VAL A 335 1.00 9.23 -16.39
N LYS A 336 2.25 8.82 -16.65
CA LYS A 336 2.57 7.55 -17.33
C LYS A 336 2.64 6.38 -16.37
N GLN A 337 3.07 6.65 -15.15
CA GLN A 337 3.32 5.62 -14.16
C GLN A 337 3.18 6.19 -12.75
N ALA A 338 2.62 5.40 -11.85
CA ALA A 338 2.65 5.65 -10.42
C ALA A 338 3.19 4.41 -9.71
N ALA A 339 4.26 4.60 -8.94
CA ALA A 339 4.88 3.57 -8.15
C ALA A 339 4.83 3.96 -6.68
N LEU A 340 4.47 3.00 -5.83
CA LEU A 340 4.67 3.14 -4.40
C LEU A 340 6.17 3.03 -4.16
N LEU A 341 6.76 4.03 -3.51
CA LEU A 341 8.15 3.91 -3.10
C LEU A 341 8.20 3.19 -1.76
N ARG A 342 8.79 2.00 -1.73
CA ARG A 342 9.02 1.24 -0.50
C ARG A 342 10.50 0.92 -0.34
N THR A 343 10.83 0.36 0.82
CA THR A 343 12.16 -0.19 1.10
C THR A 343 11.96 -1.50 1.84
N ALA A 344 12.90 -2.43 1.71
CA ALA A 344 12.90 -3.67 2.48
C ALA A 344 14.28 -3.93 3.08
N ARG A 345 14.36 -4.85 4.04
CA ARG A 345 15.64 -5.34 4.58
C ARG A 345 15.49 -6.76 5.10
N MET A 346 16.41 -7.64 4.71
CA MET A 346 16.57 -8.94 5.35
C MET A 346 17.11 -8.76 6.77
N LEU A 347 16.44 -9.35 7.77
CA LEU A 347 16.78 -9.22 9.18
C LEU A 347 17.43 -10.50 9.73
N MET A 348 16.90 -11.66 9.34
CA MET A 348 17.37 -12.97 9.76
C MET A 348 17.01 -14.00 8.69
N ARG A 349 17.88 -14.99 8.49
CA ARG A 349 17.65 -16.15 7.63
C ARG A 349 17.96 -17.41 8.43
N GLY A 350 17.07 -18.40 8.39
CA GLY A 350 17.24 -19.64 9.13
C GLY A 350 15.97 -20.48 9.09
N GLU A 351 15.67 -21.13 10.20
CA GLU A 351 14.49 -22.00 10.35
C GLU A 351 13.67 -21.53 11.57
N VAL A 352 12.34 -21.57 11.43
CA VAL A 352 11.43 -21.47 12.56
C VAL A 352 11.00 -22.88 12.97
N PHE A 353 10.89 -23.12 14.27
CA PHE A 353 10.48 -24.43 14.79
C PHE A 353 9.05 -24.35 15.29
N VAL A 354 8.22 -25.30 14.87
CA VAL A 354 6.85 -25.47 15.38
C VAL A 354 6.71 -26.85 16.04
N PRO A 355 5.75 -27.05 16.97
CA PRO A 355 5.51 -28.37 17.53
C PRO A 355 5.15 -29.38 16.44
N ALA A 356 5.77 -30.57 16.45
CA ALA A 356 5.51 -31.60 15.45
C ALA A 356 4.05 -32.12 15.45
N SER A 357 3.31 -31.89 16.55
CA SER A 357 1.87 -32.16 16.66
C SER A 357 1.02 -31.21 15.81
N VAL A 358 1.54 -30.02 15.46
CA VAL A 358 0.90 -29.08 14.53
C VAL A 358 1.09 -29.57 13.10
N TRP A 359 2.34 -29.88 12.73
CA TRP A 359 2.70 -30.42 11.43
C TRP A 359 4.04 -31.17 11.50
N ALA A 360 4.10 -32.37 10.93
CA ALA A 360 5.29 -33.23 10.96
C ALA A 360 6.30 -32.96 9.83
N GLY A 361 6.04 -31.96 8.97
CA GLY A 361 6.83 -31.67 7.77
C GLY A 361 6.37 -32.45 6.54
N HIS A 362 7.03 -32.20 5.40
CA HIS A 362 6.87 -33.05 4.21
C HIS A 362 7.51 -34.41 4.50
N ARG A 363 6.74 -35.49 4.33
CA ARG A 363 7.26 -36.86 4.45
C ARG A 363 7.92 -37.30 3.16
#